data_AF-A0A661PD12-F1
#
_entry.id   AF-A0A661PD12-F1
#
_cell.length_a   1.000
_cell.length_b   1.000
_cell.length_c   1.000
_cell.angle_alpha   90.00
_cell.angle_beta   90.00
_cell.angle_gamma   90.00
#
_symmetry.space_group_name_H-M   'P 1'
#
loop_
_entity.id
_entity.type
_entity.pdbx_description
1 polymer ?
#
loop_
_entity_poly.entity_id
_entity_poly.type
_entity_poly.pdbx_seq_one_letter_code
_entity_poly.pdbx_strand_id
1 'polypeptide(L)'
;TAHYITDKMPHNFIYIGMIAILLPKAKIVHCQRDPMDTCLSLYKNMFGTASHQWSYDLKDLGRYYQLYQGLMAHWHRTLPGKIYDIQYEQLVADPERQIRDLLNYCELPFDPACLSFHESDRAVRTLSFAQVRKPIYSSSVQLWKRYQHQLQSLAAQLNVSGTT
;
A
#
# COMPACT_ATOMS: atom_id res chain seq x y z
N THR A 1 7.52 -3.67 28.37
CA THR A 1 8.33 -3.44 27.15
C THR A 1 7.67 -4.17 26.00
N ALA A 2 7.66 -3.60 24.79
CA ALA A 2 7.07 -4.27 23.63
C ALA A 2 8.05 -5.31 23.06
N HIS A 3 7.57 -6.52 22.74
CA HIS A 3 8.39 -7.59 22.15
C HIS A 3 8.61 -7.42 20.65
N TYR A 4 7.71 -6.69 19.97
CA TYR A 4 7.77 -6.40 18.55
C TYR A 4 7.53 -4.92 18.30
N ILE A 5 8.19 -4.38 17.29
CA ILE A 5 8.05 -2.98 16.86
C ILE A 5 7.74 -2.99 15.37
N THR A 6 6.75 -2.19 14.98
CA THR A 6 6.36 -1.99 13.58
C THR A 6 6.49 -0.52 13.25
N ASP A 7 7.17 -0.21 12.15
CA ASP A 7 7.09 1.10 11.52
C ASP A 7 6.24 1.02 10.24
N LYS A 8 5.35 1.99 10.04
CA LYS A 8 4.48 2.06 8.87
C LYS A 8 4.56 3.45 8.25
N MET A 9 5.50 3.60 7.33
CA MET A 9 5.65 4.77 6.48
C MET A 9 5.68 4.34 5.00
N PRO A 10 4.73 4.78 4.15
CA PRO A 10 4.71 4.38 2.74
C PRO A 10 6.05 4.64 2.03
N HIS A 11 6.73 5.76 2.31
CA HIS A 11 8.02 6.12 1.70
C HIS A 11 9.21 5.23 2.08
N ASN A 12 9.05 4.27 3.00
CA ASN A 12 10.12 3.34 3.35
C ASN A 12 10.61 2.53 2.14
N PHE A 13 9.82 2.43 1.07
CA PHE A 13 10.25 1.81 -0.19
C PHE A 13 11.53 2.44 -0.76
N ILE A 14 11.79 3.72 -0.49
CA ILE A 14 13.01 4.43 -0.90
C ILE A 14 14.23 3.89 -0.13
N TYR A 15 14.04 3.49 1.12
CA TYR A 15 15.10 3.14 2.07
C TYR A 15 15.27 1.63 2.29
N ILE A 16 14.58 0.77 1.53
CA ILE A 16 14.63 -0.69 1.71
C ILE A 16 16.06 -1.24 1.77
N GLY A 17 16.95 -0.79 0.87
CA GLY A 17 18.35 -1.19 0.90
C GLY A 17 19.05 -0.86 2.22
N MET A 18 18.82 0.34 2.77
CA MET A 18 19.39 0.74 4.07
C MET A 18 18.78 -0.05 5.22
N ILE A 19 17.47 -0.26 5.21
CA ILE A 19 16.76 -1.06 6.21
C ILE A 19 17.33 -2.48 6.25
N ALA A 20 17.55 -3.11 5.09
CA ALA A 20 18.10 -4.46 5.01
C ALA A 20 19.52 -4.57 5.57
N ILE A 21 20.34 -3.52 5.45
CA ILE A 21 21.71 -3.46 5.99
C ILE A 21 21.69 -3.21 7.50
N LEU A 22 20.96 -2.20 7.95
CA LEU A 22 20.98 -1.75 9.35
C LEU A 22 20.15 -2.66 10.27
N LEU A 23 19.09 -3.26 9.73
CA LEU A 23 18.14 -4.10 10.45
C LEU A 23 17.98 -5.44 9.73
N PRO A 24 19.00 -6.32 9.75
CA PRO A 24 19.03 -7.54 8.92
C PRO A 24 17.93 -8.56 9.25
N LYS A 25 17.30 -8.43 10.42
CA LYS A 25 16.15 -9.24 10.87
C LYS A 25 14.79 -8.59 10.58
N ALA A 26 14.76 -7.37 10.03
CA ALA A 26 13.52 -6.69 9.69
C ALA A 26 12.76 -7.47 8.61
N LYS A 27 11.45 -7.59 8.82
CA LYS A 27 10.49 -8.14 7.85
C LYS A 27 9.92 -6.97 7.07
N ILE A 28 10.01 -7.01 5.73
CA ILE A 28 9.55 -5.92 4.89
C ILE A 28 8.25 -6.36 4.24
N VAL A 29 7.16 -5.67 4.58
CA VAL A 29 5.84 -5.91 4.03
C VAL A 29 5.51 -4.79 3.07
N HIS A 30 5.24 -5.14 1.82
CA HIS A 30 4.94 -4.22 0.76
C HIS A 30 3.47 -4.38 0.33
N CYS A 31 2.65 -3.40 0.71
CA CYS A 31 1.24 -3.38 0.33
C CYS A 31 1.09 -2.84 -1.09
N GLN A 32 0.60 -3.69 -1.99
CA GLN A 32 0.27 -3.33 -3.36
C GLN A 32 -1.24 -3.21 -3.53
N ARG A 33 -1.66 -2.38 -4.48
CA ARG A 33 -3.05 -2.13 -4.83
C ARG A 33 -3.10 -1.77 -6.31
N ASP A 34 -4.26 -1.95 -6.94
CA ASP A 34 -4.51 -1.48 -8.30
C ASP A 34 -3.92 -0.06 -8.53
N PRO A 35 -3.09 0.14 -9.58
CA PRO A 35 -2.43 1.42 -9.84
C PRO A 35 -3.40 2.59 -10.00
N MET A 36 -4.53 2.37 -10.68
CA MET A 36 -5.51 3.42 -10.95
C MET A 36 -6.24 3.84 -9.68
N ASP A 37 -6.64 2.88 -8.85
CA ASP A 37 -7.23 3.13 -7.54
C ASP A 37 -6.25 3.82 -6.57
N THR A 38 -4.98 3.44 -6.60
CA THR A 38 -3.92 4.04 -5.77
C THR A 38 -3.72 5.49 -6.16
N CYS A 39 -3.54 5.75 -7.45
CA CYS A 39 -3.35 7.09 -7.97
C CYS A 39 -4.61 7.96 -7.74
N LEU A 40 -5.82 7.46 -8.02
CA LEU A 40 -7.05 8.20 -7.69
C LEU A 40 -7.13 8.55 -6.20
N SER A 41 -6.74 7.61 -5.33
CA SER A 41 -6.71 7.87 -3.89
C SER A 41 -5.72 8.98 -3.51
N LEU A 42 -4.53 9.01 -4.13
CA LEU A 42 -3.57 10.09 -3.92
C LEU A 42 -4.12 11.43 -4.46
N TYR A 43 -4.64 11.43 -5.67
CA TYR A 43 -5.15 12.63 -6.35
C TYR A 43 -6.26 13.35 -5.58
N LYS A 44 -7.20 12.60 -4.99
CA LYS A 44 -8.37 13.18 -4.31
C LYS A 44 -8.13 13.61 -2.86
N ASN A 45 -6.97 13.30 -2.28
CA ASN A 45 -6.65 13.65 -0.89
C ASN A 45 -5.74 14.88 -0.82
N MET A 46 -5.99 15.76 0.15
CA MET A 46 -5.17 16.94 0.37
C MET A 46 -4.05 16.65 1.37
N PHE A 47 -2.82 16.58 0.86
CA PHE A 47 -1.58 16.50 1.62
C PHE A 47 -1.09 17.90 2.04
N GLY A 48 -0.31 17.97 3.12
CA GLY A 48 0.26 19.23 3.61
C GLY A 48 1.12 19.93 2.55
N THR A 49 1.18 21.26 2.61
CA THR A 49 1.63 22.22 1.57
C THR A 49 3.00 21.95 0.93
N ALA A 50 3.88 21.18 1.57
CA ALA A 50 5.22 20.85 1.06
C ALA A 50 5.42 19.38 0.63
N SER A 51 4.40 18.53 0.79
CA SER A 51 4.52 17.09 0.52
C SER A 51 3.59 16.68 -0.63
N HIS A 52 4.03 15.75 -1.47
CA HIS A 52 3.21 15.13 -2.52
C HIS A 52 2.62 16.10 -3.55
N GLN A 53 3.27 17.23 -3.85
CA GLN A 53 2.77 18.17 -4.85
C GLN A 53 2.54 17.52 -6.24
N TRP A 54 3.32 16.49 -6.56
CA TRP A 54 3.17 15.65 -7.75
C TRP A 54 1.85 14.87 -7.82
N SER A 55 1.09 14.73 -6.71
CA SER A 55 -0.14 13.93 -6.70
C SER A 55 -1.34 14.64 -7.33
N TYR A 56 -1.24 15.94 -7.65
CA TYR A 56 -2.35 16.73 -8.17
C TYR A 56 -2.28 16.99 -9.69
N ASP A 57 -1.28 16.45 -10.36
CA ASP A 57 -1.26 16.33 -11.82
C ASP A 57 -1.29 14.84 -12.19
N LEU A 58 -2.24 14.43 -13.03
CA LEU A 58 -2.46 13.01 -13.35
C LEU A 58 -1.28 12.37 -14.09
N LYS A 59 -0.49 13.14 -14.85
CA LYS A 59 0.69 12.62 -15.56
C LYS A 59 1.87 12.49 -14.60
N ASP A 60 2.12 13.51 -13.78
CA ASP A 60 3.19 13.45 -12.77
C ASP A 60 2.94 12.34 -11.74
N LEU A 61 1.69 12.17 -11.34
CA LEU A 61 1.23 11.08 -10.48
C LEU A 61 1.51 9.71 -11.09
N GLY A 62 1.12 9.49 -12.35
CA GLY A 62 1.40 8.24 -13.05
C GLY A 62 2.91 7.99 -13.23
N ARG A 63 3.69 9.04 -13.52
CA ARG A 63 5.15 8.97 -13.62
C ARG A 63 5.79 8.61 -12.29
N TYR A 64 5.36 9.22 -11.19
CA TYR A 64 5.85 8.88 -9.85
C TYR A 64 5.55 7.42 -9.52
N TYR A 65 4.33 6.95 -9.82
CA TYR A 65 3.96 5.55 -9.61
C TYR A 65 4.85 4.58 -10.42
N GLN A 66 5.17 4.89 -11.67
CA GLN A 66 6.10 4.09 -12.47
C GLN A 66 7.52 4.07 -11.88
N LEU A 67 8.01 5.20 -11.36
CA LEU A 67 9.31 5.25 -10.67
C LEU A 67 9.32 4.38 -9.41
N TYR A 68 8.24 4.45 -8.62
CA TYR A 68 8.04 3.57 -7.47
C TYR A 68 8.06 2.09 -7.87
N GLN A 69 7.32 1.71 -8.93
CA GLN A 69 7.30 0.32 -9.42
C GLN A 69 8.68 -0.13 -9.90
N GLY A 70 9.40 0.72 -10.63
CA GLY A 70 10.77 0.43 -11.06
C GLY A 70 11.72 0.23 -9.89
N LEU A 71 11.58 1.03 -8.83
CA LEU A 71 12.40 0.89 -7.62
C LEU A 71 12.05 -0.39 -6.84
N MET A 72 10.77 -0.73 -6.71
CA MET A 72 10.37 -1.99 -6.09
C MET A 72 10.84 -3.21 -6.87
N ALA A 73 10.76 -3.18 -8.20
CA ALA A 73 11.34 -4.22 -9.06
C ALA A 73 12.86 -4.35 -8.87
N HIS A 74 13.56 -3.23 -8.71
CA HIS A 74 14.98 -3.24 -8.36
C HIS A 74 15.22 -3.96 -7.01
N TRP A 75 14.46 -3.63 -5.97
CA TRP A 75 14.64 -4.24 -4.65
C TRP A 75 14.33 -5.72 -4.62
N HIS A 76 13.29 -6.16 -5.31
CA HIS A 76 12.98 -7.59 -5.46
C HIS A 76 14.12 -8.37 -6.11
N ARG A 77 14.78 -7.77 -7.11
CA ARG A 77 15.94 -8.37 -7.77
C ARG A 77 17.19 -8.40 -6.90
N THR A 78 17.44 -7.34 -6.11
CA THR A 78 18.68 -7.21 -5.32
C THR A 78 18.58 -7.85 -3.93
N LEU A 79 17.37 -8.04 -3.40
CA LEU A 79 17.09 -8.59 -2.08
C LEU A 79 16.06 -9.73 -2.16
N PRO A 80 16.37 -10.83 -2.88
CA PRO A 80 15.41 -11.93 -3.07
C PRO A 80 14.94 -12.51 -1.73
N GLY A 81 13.63 -12.67 -1.58
CA GLY A 81 13.00 -13.22 -0.37
C GLY A 81 12.97 -12.27 0.85
N LYS A 82 13.43 -11.02 0.72
CA LYS A 82 13.41 -10.04 1.82
C LYS A 82 12.16 -9.18 1.87
N ILE A 83 11.33 -9.20 0.83
CA ILE A 83 10.11 -8.40 0.73
C ILE A 83 8.92 -9.34 0.53
N TYR A 84 7.89 -9.19 1.35
CA TYR A 84 6.62 -9.87 1.20
C TYR A 84 5.60 -8.91 0.59
N ASP A 85 5.12 -9.22 -0.60
CA ASP A 85 4.08 -8.46 -1.27
C ASP A 85 2.69 -8.93 -0.82
N ILE A 86 1.86 -7.99 -0.36
CA ILE A 86 0.46 -8.24 -0.07
C ILE A 86 -0.41 -7.42 -1.01
N GLN A 87 -1.28 -8.10 -1.76
CA GLN A 87 -2.21 -7.44 -2.67
C GLN A 87 -3.50 -7.05 -1.94
N TYR A 88 -3.82 -5.76 -1.92
CA TYR A 88 -4.97 -5.20 -1.23
C TYR A 88 -6.28 -5.88 -1.63
N GLU A 89 -6.50 -6.11 -2.92
CA GLU A 89 -7.73 -6.72 -3.44
C GLU A 89 -7.88 -8.17 -2.95
N GLN A 90 -6.78 -8.91 -2.82
CA GLN A 90 -6.79 -10.26 -2.26
C GLN A 90 -7.05 -10.23 -0.75
N LEU A 91 -6.42 -9.30 -0.02
CA LEU A 91 -6.68 -9.09 1.41
C LEU A 91 -8.14 -8.72 1.68
N VAL A 92 -8.77 -7.94 0.81
CA VAL A 92 -10.20 -7.62 0.92
C VAL A 92 -11.07 -8.84 0.64
N ALA A 93 -10.70 -9.67 -0.35
CA ALA A 93 -11.49 -10.82 -0.78
C ALA A 93 -11.41 -12.01 0.19
N ASP A 94 -10.24 -12.24 0.81
CA ASP A 94 -10.00 -13.32 1.76
C ASP A 94 -9.09 -12.85 2.91
N PRO A 95 -9.63 -12.06 3.86
CA PRO A 95 -8.83 -11.43 4.91
C PRO A 95 -8.06 -12.43 5.78
N GLU A 96 -8.73 -13.50 6.21
CA GLU A 96 -8.15 -14.44 7.17
C GLU A 96 -6.94 -15.17 6.57
N ARG A 97 -7.08 -15.71 5.35
CA ARG A 97 -5.97 -16.37 4.68
C ARG A 97 -4.79 -15.42 4.49
N GLN A 98 -5.06 -14.22 3.98
CA GLN A 98 -4.01 -13.24 3.67
C GLN A 98 -3.29 -12.74 4.93
N ILE A 99 -4.02 -12.55 6.03
CA ILE A 99 -3.44 -12.20 7.34
C ILE A 99 -2.59 -13.36 7.88
N ARG A 100 -3.07 -14.60 7.78
CA ARG A 100 -2.29 -15.78 8.21
C ARG A 100 -0.99 -15.91 7.42
N ASP A 101 -1.04 -15.77 6.10
CA ASP A 101 0.15 -15.84 5.23
C ASP A 101 1.16 -14.72 5.55
N LEU A 102 0.67 -13.50 5.79
CA LEU A 102 1.48 -12.37 6.23
C LEU A 102 2.16 -12.64 7.59
N LEU A 103 1.41 -13.14 8.58
CA LEU A 103 1.94 -13.43 9.91
C LEU A 103 2.96 -14.58 9.85
N ASN A 104 2.75 -15.59 9.01
CA ASN A 104 3.72 -16.64 8.75
C ASN A 104 5.04 -16.07 8.21
N TYR A 105 5.00 -15.16 7.22
CA TYR A 105 6.20 -14.47 6.74
C TYR A 105 6.91 -13.68 7.86
N CYS A 106 6.12 -13.03 8.72
CA CYS A 106 6.62 -12.29 9.88
C CYS A 106 7.08 -13.16 11.05
N GLU A 107 6.90 -14.49 10.99
CA GLU A 107 7.17 -15.43 12.08
C GLU A 107 6.38 -15.11 13.36
N LEU A 108 5.12 -14.70 13.18
CA LEU A 108 4.21 -14.35 14.27
C LEU A 108 3.02 -15.32 14.32
N PRO A 109 2.52 -15.67 15.53
CA PRO A 109 1.30 -16.46 15.65
C PRO A 109 0.08 -15.66 15.18
N PHE A 110 -0.91 -16.38 14.64
CA PHE A 110 -2.20 -15.78 14.33
C PHE A 110 -2.97 -15.46 15.61
N ASP A 111 -3.52 -14.25 15.68
CA ASP A 111 -4.46 -13.81 16.71
C ASP A 111 -5.79 -13.42 16.04
N PRO A 112 -6.94 -13.98 16.46
CA PRO A 112 -8.26 -13.60 15.93
C PRO A 112 -8.53 -12.10 15.99
N ALA A 113 -7.93 -11.36 16.93
CA ALA A 113 -8.05 -9.91 17.01
C ALA A 113 -7.53 -9.18 15.75
N CYS A 114 -6.70 -9.83 14.92
CA CYS A 114 -6.29 -9.28 13.63
C CYS A 114 -7.48 -9.10 12.66
N LEU A 115 -8.53 -9.90 12.78
CA LEU A 115 -9.76 -9.76 11.97
C LEU A 115 -10.68 -8.64 12.50
N SER A 116 -10.60 -8.37 13.81
CA SER A 116 -11.33 -7.31 14.50
C SER A 116 -10.49 -6.06 14.75
N PHE A 117 -9.51 -5.76 13.89
CA PHE A 117 -8.56 -4.63 14.06
C PHE A 117 -9.24 -3.27 14.31
N HIS A 118 -10.45 -3.08 13.78
CA HIS A 118 -11.23 -1.85 13.90
C HIS A 118 -11.72 -1.57 15.33
N GLU A 119 -11.76 -2.60 16.18
CA GLU A 119 -12.11 -2.50 17.61
C GLU A 119 -10.94 -2.03 18.49
N SER A 120 -9.71 -1.92 17.94
CA SER A 120 -8.53 -1.51 18.71
C SER A 120 -8.61 -0.04 19.15
N ASP A 121 -8.42 0.25 20.44
CA ASP A 121 -8.41 1.64 20.96
C ASP A 121 -7.18 2.48 20.57
N ARG A 122 -6.20 1.89 19.85
CA ARG A 122 -4.96 2.58 19.49
C ARG A 122 -5.22 3.82 18.64
N ALA A 123 -4.54 4.92 18.98
CA ALA A 123 -4.62 6.14 18.20
C ALA A 123 -4.06 5.91 16.78
N VAL A 124 -4.84 6.28 15.77
CA VAL A 124 -4.43 6.24 14.35
C VAL A 124 -4.29 7.69 13.88
N ARG A 125 -3.10 8.09 13.47
CA ARG A 125 -2.80 9.49 13.06
C ARG A 125 -2.49 9.55 11.56
N THR A 126 -3.46 9.13 10.74
CA THR A 126 -3.30 9.04 9.27
C THR A 126 -4.54 9.58 8.57
N LEU A 127 -4.42 9.99 7.31
CA LEU A 127 -5.55 10.42 6.47
C LEU A 127 -6.64 9.33 6.37
N SER A 128 -6.26 8.06 6.48
CA SER A 128 -7.16 6.91 6.49
C SER A 128 -7.81 6.61 7.85
N PHE A 129 -7.72 7.50 8.85
CA PHE A 129 -8.23 7.25 10.22
C PHE A 129 -9.67 6.70 10.23
N ALA A 130 -10.60 7.40 9.58
CA ALA A 130 -12.00 7.01 9.55
C ALA A 130 -12.25 5.67 8.82
N GLN A 131 -11.33 5.28 7.92
CA GLN A 131 -11.42 4.03 7.17
C GLN A 131 -10.92 2.84 8.02
N VAL A 132 -9.85 3.03 8.78
CA VAL A 132 -9.27 1.98 9.65
C VAL A 132 -10.19 1.64 10.83
N ARG A 133 -11.12 2.53 11.16
CA ARG A 133 -12.15 2.33 12.20
C ARG A 133 -13.37 1.53 11.72
N LYS A 134 -13.32 0.95 10.53
CA LYS A 134 -14.39 0.11 9.97
C LYS A 134 -13.85 -1.30 9.70
N PRO A 135 -14.73 -2.33 9.71
CA PRO A 135 -14.38 -3.65 9.18
C PRO A 135 -13.82 -3.56 7.76
N ILE A 136 -13.12 -4.59 7.29
CA ILE A 136 -12.69 -4.66 5.89
C ILE A 136 -13.91 -4.55 4.97
N TYR A 137 -13.80 -3.72 3.93
CA TYR A 137 -14.85 -3.48 2.95
C TYR A 137 -14.26 -3.36 1.54
N SER A 138 -15.08 -3.67 0.53
CA SER A 138 -14.66 -3.70 -0.88
C SER A 138 -15.01 -2.46 -1.67
N SER A 139 -15.67 -1.45 -1.08
CA SER A 139 -16.13 -0.25 -1.79
C SER A 139 -15.03 0.61 -2.41
N SER A 140 -13.77 0.39 -2.00
CA SER A 140 -12.59 1.04 -2.59
C SER A 140 -11.96 0.26 -3.73
N VAL A 141 -12.31 -1.01 -3.93
CA VAL A 141 -11.80 -1.83 -5.04
C VAL A 141 -12.48 -1.41 -6.35
N GLN A 142 -11.68 -1.14 -7.38
CA GLN A 142 -12.11 -0.64 -8.68
C GLN A 142 -12.92 0.67 -8.62
N LEU A 143 -12.71 1.48 -7.57
CA LEU A 143 -13.38 2.78 -7.43
C LEU A 143 -13.05 3.70 -8.60
N TRP A 144 -11.85 3.60 -9.17
CA TRP A 144 -11.40 4.36 -10.33
C TRP A 144 -12.32 4.24 -11.54
N LYS A 145 -13.03 3.13 -11.71
CA LYS A 145 -13.97 2.93 -12.82
C LYS A 145 -15.09 3.98 -12.84
N ARG A 146 -15.51 4.48 -11.66
CA ARG A 146 -16.50 5.57 -11.57
C ARG A 146 -16.00 6.88 -12.16
N TYR A 147 -14.68 7.04 -12.26
CA TYR A 147 -13.98 8.22 -12.75
C TYR A 147 -13.16 7.92 -14.02
N GLN A 148 -13.44 6.81 -14.71
CA GLN A 148 -12.63 6.33 -15.83
C GLN A 148 -12.45 7.39 -16.93
N HIS A 149 -13.49 8.20 -17.18
CA HIS A 149 -13.46 9.25 -18.20
C HIS A 149 -12.53 10.40 -17.80
N GLN A 150 -12.46 10.74 -16.52
CA GLN A 150 -11.58 11.80 -15.99
C GLN A 150 -10.13 11.32 -15.84
N LEU A 151 -9.91 10.02 -15.70
CA LEU A 151 -8.59 9.42 -15.45
C LEU A 151 -7.86 8.95 -16.72
N GLN A 152 -8.29 9.38 -17.91
CA GLN A 152 -7.70 8.94 -19.18
C GLN A 152 -6.20 9.26 -19.29
N SER A 153 -5.77 10.44 -18.85
CA SER A 153 -4.35 10.82 -18.88
C SER A 153 -3.50 9.96 -17.95
N LEU A 154 -4.04 9.59 -16.80
CA LEU A 154 -3.40 8.67 -15.86
C LEU A 154 -3.34 7.25 -16.43
N ALA A 155 -4.45 6.75 -17.01
CA ALA A 155 -4.51 5.43 -17.63
C ALA A 155 -3.47 5.30 -18.77
N ALA A 156 -3.38 6.32 -19.61
CA ALA A 156 -2.36 6.40 -20.65
C ALA A 156 -0.95 6.40 -20.06
N GLN A 157 -0.69 7.20 -19.02
CA GLN A 157 0.62 7.23 -18.37
C GLN A 157 1.00 5.88 -17.76
N LEU A 158 0.05 5.16 -17.16
CA LEU A 158 0.26 3.85 -16.53
C LEU A 158 0.23 2.68 -17.53
N ASN A 159 0.05 2.95 -18.83
CA ASN A 159 -0.14 1.92 -19.87
C ASN A 159 -1.31 0.96 -19.57
N VAL A 160 -2.34 1.45 -18.89
CA VAL A 160 -3.58 0.68 -18.67
C VAL A 160 -4.41 0.82 -19.93
N SER A 161 -4.42 -0.22 -20.77
CA SER A 161 -5.31 -0.28 -21.93
C SER A 161 -6.75 -0.22 -21.45
N GLY A 162 -7.50 0.80 -21.89
CA GLY A 162 -8.94 0.85 -21.64
C GLY A 162 -9.59 -0.36 -22.32
N THR A 163 -10.08 -1.32 -21.53
CA THR A 163 -11.17 -2.18 -21.98
C THR A 163 -12.29 -1.26 -22.40
N THR A 164 -12.41 -1.11 -23.72
CA THR A 164 -13.59 -0.58 -24.39
C THR A 164 -14.71 -1.60 -24.28
#